data_AF-A0A6L8MU06-F1
#
_entry.id   AF-A0A6L8MU06-F1
#
_cell.length_a   1.000
_cell.length_b   1.000
_cell.length_c   1.000
_cell.angle_alpha   90.00
_cell.angle_beta   90.00
_cell.angle_gamma   90.00
#
_symmetry.space_group_name_H-M   'P 1'
#
loop_
_entity.id
_entity.type
_entity.pdbx_description
1 polymer ?
#
loop_
_entity_poly.entity_id
_entity_poly.type
_entity_poly.pdbx_seq_one_letter_code
_entity_poly.pdbx_strand_id
1 'polypeptide(L)' 'MMKPNLFAAQEREAKLTKLGDTLQVLERHVDFAALADAVDTAAPRPGRERGGRPPFPTEVMVRIL' A
#
# COMPACT_ATOMS: atom_id res chain seq x y z
N MET A 1 -16.26 26.92 -9.47
CA MET A 1 -16.60 26.11 -10.67
C MET A 1 -15.43 25.19 -10.95
N MET A 2 -15.57 23.88 -10.71
CA MET A 2 -14.53 22.90 -11.07
C MET A 2 -14.48 22.77 -12.59
N LYS A 3 -13.32 23.02 -13.19
CA LYS A 3 -13.08 22.70 -14.60
C LYS A 3 -12.81 21.21 -14.71
N PRO A 4 -13.56 20.43 -15.50
CA PRO A 4 -13.20 19.04 -15.75
C PRO A 4 -11.86 19.00 -16.48
N ASN A 5 -10.84 18.42 -15.84
CA ASN A 5 -9.55 18.17 -16.49
C ASN A 5 -9.69 16.94 -17.40
N LEU A 6 -9.56 17.16 -18.71
CA LEU A 6 -9.67 16.13 -19.74
C LEU A 6 -8.67 14.97 -19.52
N PHE A 7 -7.53 15.26 -18.88
CA PHE A 7 -6.43 14.31 -18.67
C PHE A 7 -6.35 13.76 -17.24
N ALA A 8 -7.32 14.06 -16.36
CA ALA A 8 -7.27 13.65 -14.95
C ALA A 8 -7.09 12.13 -14.77
N ALA A 9 -7.71 11.34 -15.63
CA ALA A 9 -7.59 9.88 -15.58
C ALA A 9 -6.16 9.42 -15.95
N GLN A 10 -5.60 9.96 -17.03
CA GLN A 10 -4.24 9.65 -17.50
C GLN A 10 -3.18 10.13 -16.52
N GLU A 11 -3.35 11.32 -15.93
CA GLU A 11 -2.45 11.83 -14.89
C GLU A 11 -2.46 10.93 -13.65
N ARG A 12 -3.64 10.46 -13.23
CA ARG A 12 -3.78 9.51 -12.13
C ARG A 12 -3.12 8.18 -12.46
N GLU A 13 -3.33 7.65 -13.66
CA GLU A 13 -2.72 6.40 -14.12
C GLU A 13 -1.19 6.51 -14.15
N ALA A 14 -0.64 7.55 -14.78
CA ALA A 14 0.81 7.78 -14.82
C ALA A 14 1.43 7.90 -13.42
N LYS A 15 0.72 8.54 -12.48
CA LYS A 15 1.16 8.60 -11.07
C LYS A 15 1.16 7.23 -10.41
N LEU A 16 0.14 6.41 -10.64
CA LEU A 16 0.07 5.05 -10.09
C LEU A 16 1.16 4.15 -10.68
N THR A 17 1.39 4.22 -11.99
CA THR A 17 2.47 3.48 -12.68
C THR A 17 3.83 3.83 -12.08
N LYS A 18 4.15 5.13 -11.96
CA LYS A 18 5.43 5.57 -11.39
C LYS A 18 5.66 5.07 -9.96
N LEU A 19 4.61 5.06 -9.13
CA LEU A 19 4.68 4.51 -7.78
C LEU A 19 4.92 3.00 -7.81
N GLY A 20 4.22 2.26 -8.68
CA GLY A 20 4.41 0.83 -8.89
C GLY A 20 5.83 0.48 -9.31
N ASP A 21 6.40 1.22 -10.27
CA ASP A 21 7.78 1.01 -10.74
C ASP A 21 8.80 1.17 -9.61
N THR A 22 8.57 2.14 -8.72
CA THR A 22 9.44 2.39 -7.56
C THR A 22 9.38 1.21 -6.58
N LEU A 23 8.18 0.68 -6.32
CA LEU A 23 8.00 -0.49 -5.45
C LEU A 23 8.66 -1.74 -6.04
N GLN A 24 8.57 -1.95 -7.36
CA GLN A 24 9.25 -3.07 -8.04
C GLN A 24 10.77 -2.98 -7.92
N VAL A 25 11.35 -1.78 -7.91
CA VAL A 25 12.79 -1.62 -7.66
C VAL A 25 13.13 -1.95 -6.21
N LEU A 26 12.32 -1.52 -5.26
CA LEU A 26 12.51 -1.81 -3.83
C LEU A 26 12.41 -3.30 -3.50
N GLU A 27 11.57 -4.06 -4.20
CA GLU A 27 11.46 -5.53 -4.05
C GLU A 27 12.78 -6.26 -4.29
N ARG A 28 13.75 -5.66 -5.00
CA ARG A 28 15.10 -6.23 -5.17
C ARG A 28 15.96 -6.15 -3.92
N HIS A 29 15.60 -5.28 -2.99
CA HIS A 29 16.39 -4.95 -1.81
C HIS A 29 15.65 -5.22 -0.49
N VAL A 30 14.33 -5.29 -0.53
CA VAL A 30 13.47 -5.46 0.64
C VAL A 30 12.58 -6.68 0.44
N ASP A 31 12.72 -7.65 1.32
CA ASP A 31 11.74 -8.72 1.47
C ASP A 31 10.55 -8.19 2.27
N PHE A 32 9.54 -7.69 1.55
CA PHE A 32 8.34 -7.12 2.15
C PHE A 32 7.51 -8.15 2.93
N ALA A 33 7.56 -9.43 2.54
CA ALA A 33 6.84 -10.49 3.23
C ALA A 33 7.50 -10.76 4.60
N ALA A 34 8.82 -10.95 4.61
CA ALA A 34 9.56 -11.12 5.85
C ALA A 34 9.43 -9.90 6.79
N LEU A 35 9.42 -8.69 6.22
CA LEU A 35 9.19 -7.47 7.00
C LEU A 35 7.77 -7.40 7.56
N ALA A 36 6.76 -7.83 6.80
CA ALA A 36 5.38 -7.90 7.27
C ALA A 36 5.22 -8.89 8.43
N ASP A 37 5.83 -10.08 8.34
CA ASP A 37 5.81 -11.08 9.41
C ASP A 37 6.49 -10.56 10.69
N ALA A 38 7.61 -9.85 10.54
CA ALA A 38 8.29 -9.19 11.66
C ALA A 38 7.40 -8.13 12.32
N VAL A 39 6.68 -7.34 11.53
CA VAL A 39 5.73 -6.33 12.03
C VAL A 39 4.56 -6.99 12.75
N ASP A 40 3.96 -8.03 12.19
CA ASP A 40 2.84 -8.74 12.83
C ASP A 40 3.26 -9.41 14.15
N THR A 41 4.52 -9.86 14.25
CA THR A 41 5.09 -10.38 15.49
C THR A 41 5.35 -9.28 16.52
N ALA A 42 5.93 -8.15 16.09
CA ALA A 42 6.29 -7.05 16.99
C ALA A 42 5.08 -6.22 17.44
N ALA A 43 4.05 -6.11 16.61
CA ALA A 43 2.84 -5.33 16.86
C ALA A 43 1.57 -6.12 16.48
N PRO A 44 1.17 -7.11 17.30
CA PRO A 44 -0.01 -7.93 17.03
C PRO A 44 -1.27 -7.06 16.96
N ARG A 45 -2.07 -7.28 15.91
CA ARG A 45 -3.28 -6.48 15.69
C ARG A 45 -4.44 -7.01 16.54
N PRO A 46 -5.30 -6.13 17.08
CA PRO A 46 -6.46 -6.55 17.85
C PRO A 46 -7.41 -7.40 16.99
N GLY A 47 -8.03 -8.40 17.60
CA GLY A 47 -8.98 -9.31 16.97
C GLY A 47 -10.22 -8.61 16.40
N ARG A 48 -10.97 -9.33 15.57
CA ARG A 48 -12.18 -8.81 14.87
C ARG A 48 -13.42 -8.66 15.74
N GLU A 49 -13.25 -8.63 17.06
CA GLU A 49 -14.33 -8.71 18.04
C GLU A 49 -15.30 -7.53 17.99
N ARG A 50 -14.86 -6.37 17.46
CA ARG A 50 -15.64 -5.14 17.40
C ARG A 50 -16.29 -4.86 16.03
N GLY A 51 -16.25 -5.82 15.11
CA GLY A 51 -16.76 -5.64 13.75
C GLY A 51 -16.00 -4.55 12.97
N GLY A 52 -16.51 -4.18 11.78
CA GLY A 52 -15.92 -3.16 10.91
C GLY A 52 -15.12 -3.72 9.73
N ARG A 53 -14.68 -2.82 8.83
CA ARG A 53 -13.84 -3.19 7.68
C ARG A 53 -12.50 -3.69 8.19
N PRO A 54 -12.06 -4.90 7.81
CA PRO A 54 -10.75 -5.39 8.21
C PRO A 54 -9.63 -4.43 7.78
N PRO A 55 -8.56 -4.30 8.58
CA PRO A 55 -7.39 -3.57 8.14
C PRO A 55 -6.81 -4.22 6.88
N PHE A 56 -6.12 -3.43 6.06
CA PHE A 56 -5.37 -3.98 4.94
C PHE A 56 -4.31 -4.97 5.44
N PRO A 57 -3.89 -5.95 4.62
CA PRO A 57 -2.78 -6.83 4.95
C PRO A 57 -1.54 -6.04 5.35
N THR A 58 -0.76 -6.57 6.30
CA THR A 58 0.42 -5.90 6.83
C THR A 58 1.43 -5.58 5.75
N GLU A 59 1.66 -6.52 4.84
CA GLU A 59 2.53 -6.32 3.69
C GLU A 59 2.11 -5.14 2.81
N VAL A 60 0.81 -4.96 2.54
CA VAL A 60 0.31 -3.81 1.78
C VAL A 60 0.61 -2.50 2.50
N MET A 61 0.47 -2.48 3.83
CA MET A 61 0.78 -1.29 4.62
C MET A 61 2.28 -0.99 4.62
N VAL A 62 3.12 -2.01 4.77
CA VAL A 62 4.59 -1.88 4.75
C VAL A 62 5.08 -1.37 3.39
N ARG A 63 4.45 -1.80 2.28
CA ARG A 63 4.78 -1.32 0.92
C ARG A 63 4.39 0.14 0.68
N ILE A 64 3.55 0.77 1.50
CA ILE A 64 3.02 2.13 1.27
C ILE A 64 3.68 3.19 2.17
N LEU A 65 4.50 2.78 3.14
CA LEU A 65 5.21 3.68 4.06
C LEU A 65 6.25 4.58 3.36
#